data_AF-A0A2D9F1M4-F1
#
_entry.id   AF-A0A2D9F1M4-F1
#
_cell.length_a   1.000
_cell.length_b   1.000
_cell.length_c   1.000
_cell.angle_alpha   90.00
_cell.angle_beta   90.00
_cell.angle_gamma   90.00
#
_symmetry.space_group_name_H-M   'P 1'
#
loop_
_entity.id
_entity.type
_entity.pdbx_description
1 polymer ?
#
loop_
_entity_poly.entity_id
_entity_poly.type
_entity_poly.pdbx_seq_one_letter_code
_entity_poly.pdbx_strand_id
1 'polypeptide(L)'
;SNRKEISKAISPKNYLNQPVTVLEQVLVGTYADGLGNVKKVPDRIDFDPFPWHSMAVWILTQMKRWGYVKGDVDYKKVAEDVYLATDAQKLMSEMALTGPYGTPPKDTYENYTIMGKTFDPAKPEDYVESFAIKRT
;
A
#
# COMPACT_ATOMS: atom_id res chain seq x y z
N SER A 1 16.85 10.60 6.38
CA SER A 1 16.17 9.30 6.25
C SER A 1 16.77 8.34 7.26
N ASN A 2 15.93 7.68 8.06
CA ASN A 2 16.36 6.81 9.15
C ASN A 2 16.43 5.33 8.72
N ARG A 3 16.38 5.06 7.40
CA ARG A 3 16.22 3.71 6.83
C ARG A 3 17.30 2.71 7.30
N LYS A 4 18.57 3.12 7.38
CA LYS A 4 19.65 2.24 7.90
C LYS A 4 19.54 1.94 9.38
N GLU A 5 19.07 2.91 10.17
CA GLU A 5 18.84 2.73 11.59
C GLU A 5 17.67 1.76 11.83
N ILE A 6 16.58 1.92 11.07
CA ILE A 6 15.44 0.99 11.06
C ILE A 6 15.90 -0.42 10.68
N SER A 7 16.76 -0.57 9.64
CA SER A 7 17.32 -1.88 9.27
C SER A 7 18.02 -2.55 10.44
N LYS A 8 18.79 -1.81 11.24
CA LYS A 8 19.45 -2.35 12.45
C LYS A 8 18.46 -2.70 13.55
N ALA A 9 17.44 -1.87 13.76
CA ALA A 9 16.44 -2.06 14.81
C ALA A 9 15.60 -3.33 14.60
N ILE A 10 15.22 -3.65 13.36
CA ILE A 10 14.35 -4.80 13.04
C ILE A 10 15.10 -6.09 12.67
N SER A 11 16.44 -6.03 12.53
CA SER A 11 17.32 -7.16 12.23
C SER A 11 17.38 -8.29 13.28
N PRO A 12 17.39 -7.99 14.60
CA PRO A 12 17.71 -9.00 15.62
C PRO A 12 16.72 -10.17 15.70
N LYS A 13 17.11 -11.23 16.42
CA LYS A 13 16.38 -12.51 16.52
C LYS A 13 14.94 -12.38 17.04
N ASN A 14 14.68 -11.40 17.91
CA ASN A 14 13.35 -11.12 18.45
C ASN A 14 12.43 -10.37 17.47
N TYR A 15 12.94 -9.97 16.31
CA TYR A 15 12.19 -9.34 15.22
C TYR A 15 12.30 -10.21 13.96
N LEU A 16 12.88 -9.69 12.86
CA LEU A 16 12.92 -10.41 11.59
C LEU A 16 13.97 -11.53 11.58
N ASN A 17 14.95 -11.47 12.47
CA ASN A 17 16.09 -12.40 12.48
C ASN A 17 16.78 -12.50 11.11
N GLN A 18 16.98 -11.36 10.45
CA GLN A 18 17.60 -11.25 9.13
C GLN A 18 18.85 -10.39 9.17
N PRO A 19 19.89 -10.67 8.34
CA PRO A 19 21.08 -9.83 8.27
C PRO A 19 20.74 -8.37 7.91
N VAL A 20 21.38 -7.42 8.60
CA VAL A 20 21.21 -5.97 8.34
C VAL A 20 21.41 -5.63 6.87
N THR A 21 22.38 -6.27 6.21
CA THR A 21 22.71 -6.06 4.79
C THR A 21 21.57 -6.42 3.84
N VAL A 22 20.73 -7.40 4.20
CA VAL A 22 19.54 -7.77 3.41
C VAL A 22 18.45 -6.71 3.59
N LEU A 23 18.25 -6.26 4.83
CA LEU A 23 17.24 -5.25 5.16
C LEU A 23 17.58 -3.88 4.56
N GLU A 24 18.86 -3.50 4.54
CA GLU A 24 19.30 -2.28 3.89
C GLU A 24 19.00 -2.32 2.37
N GLN A 25 19.23 -3.44 1.68
CA GLN A 25 18.91 -3.55 0.25
C GLN A 25 17.42 -3.29 -0.06
N VAL A 26 16.53 -3.62 0.88
CA VAL A 26 15.10 -3.27 0.81
C VAL A 26 14.88 -1.81 1.13
N LEU A 27 15.33 -1.38 2.31
CA LEU A 27 14.97 -0.09 2.86
C LEU A 27 15.68 1.06 2.17
N VAL A 28 16.97 1.00 1.85
CA VAL A 28 17.67 2.07 1.09
C VAL A 28 17.60 1.91 -0.43
N GLY A 29 17.03 0.81 -0.93
CA GLY A 29 16.73 0.66 -2.35
C GLY A 29 17.95 0.51 -3.27
N THR A 30 19.12 0.20 -2.72
CA THR A 30 20.30 -0.23 -3.50
C THR A 30 20.44 -1.74 -3.35
N TYR A 31 20.18 -2.50 -4.41
CA TYR A 31 20.09 -3.96 -4.34
C TYR A 31 20.55 -4.63 -5.64
N ALA A 32 21.02 -5.87 -5.55
CA ALA A 32 21.25 -6.72 -6.71
C ALA A 32 19.91 -7.31 -7.18
N ASP A 33 19.61 -7.23 -8.48
CA ASP A 33 18.33 -7.72 -9.02
C ASP A 33 18.31 -9.22 -9.34
N GLY A 34 19.43 -9.92 -9.12
CA GLY A 34 19.59 -11.33 -9.45
C GLY A 34 19.79 -11.62 -10.95
N LEU A 35 19.77 -10.59 -11.79
CA LEU A 35 20.01 -10.65 -13.24
C LEU A 35 21.39 -10.08 -13.62
N GLY A 36 22.28 -9.95 -12.64
CA GLY A 36 23.62 -9.39 -12.80
C GLY A 36 23.71 -7.87 -12.68
N ASN A 37 22.61 -7.17 -12.39
CA ASN A 37 22.63 -5.71 -12.24
C ASN A 37 22.50 -5.27 -10.78
N VAL A 38 23.00 -4.07 -10.51
CA VAL A 38 22.71 -3.32 -9.28
C VAL A 38 21.71 -2.22 -9.60
N LYS A 39 20.56 -2.24 -8.93
CA LYS A 39 19.53 -1.21 -9.02
C LYS A 39 19.72 -0.19 -7.90
N LYS A 40 19.41 1.07 -8.19
CA LYS A 40 19.35 2.17 -7.23
C LYS A 40 18.00 2.86 -7.37
N VAL A 41 17.06 2.47 -6.52
CA VAL A 41 15.66 2.94 -6.51
C VAL A 41 15.38 3.45 -5.08
N PRO A 42 15.72 4.72 -4.77
CA PRO A 42 15.66 5.24 -3.39
C PRO A 42 14.28 5.12 -2.73
N ASP A 43 13.23 5.10 -3.54
CA ASP A 43 11.80 4.98 -3.25
C ASP A 43 11.25 3.54 -3.44
N ARG A 44 12.13 2.53 -3.46
CA ARG A 44 11.75 1.11 -3.64
C ARG A 44 10.65 0.64 -2.68
N ILE A 45 10.67 1.16 -1.47
CA ILE A 45 9.66 0.94 -0.44
C ILE A 45 9.31 2.29 0.16
N ASP A 46 8.04 2.49 0.47
CA ASP A 46 7.58 3.67 1.17
C ASP A 46 6.73 3.31 2.38
N PHE A 47 6.43 4.30 3.22
CA PHE A 47 5.58 4.14 4.38
C PHE A 47 4.49 5.22 4.36
N ASP A 48 3.34 4.84 3.82
CA ASP A 48 2.08 5.55 3.95
C ASP A 48 1.19 4.78 4.94
N PRO A 49 1.06 5.24 6.20
CA PRO A 49 0.29 4.54 7.22
C PRO A 49 -1.22 4.80 7.12
N PHE A 50 -1.67 5.71 6.25
CA PHE A 50 -3.07 6.08 6.20
C PHE A 50 -3.93 4.95 5.60
N PRO A 51 -5.01 4.51 6.26
CA PRO A 51 -5.85 3.44 5.75
C PRO A 51 -6.82 4.00 4.70
N TRP A 52 -6.34 4.21 3.47
CA TRP A 52 -7.13 4.71 2.35
C TRP A 52 -8.29 3.78 1.99
N HIS A 53 -9.53 4.28 2.06
CA HIS A 53 -10.72 3.52 1.65
C HIS A 53 -10.66 3.13 0.17
N SER A 54 -10.14 4.02 -0.68
CA SER A 54 -9.90 3.72 -2.10
C SER A 54 -9.00 2.49 -2.30
N MET A 55 -8.00 2.28 -1.45
CA MET A 55 -7.12 1.11 -1.53
C MET A 55 -7.80 -0.17 -1.00
N ALA A 56 -8.67 -0.06 0.01
CA ALA A 56 -9.53 -1.18 0.41
C ALA A 56 -10.45 -1.62 -0.75
N VAL A 57 -11.07 -0.67 -1.45
CA VAL A 57 -11.85 -0.95 -2.66
C VAL A 57 -10.99 -1.64 -3.71
N TRP A 58 -9.77 -1.14 -3.97
CA TRP A 58 -8.85 -1.77 -4.94
C TRP A 58 -8.54 -3.22 -4.59
N ILE A 59 -8.20 -3.52 -3.32
CA ILE A 59 -7.91 -4.88 -2.85
C ILE A 59 -9.11 -5.79 -3.13
N LEU A 60 -10.32 -5.34 -2.79
CA LEU A 60 -11.55 -6.09 -3.05
C LEU A 60 -11.78 -6.32 -4.55
N THR A 61 -11.48 -5.34 -5.42
CA THR A 61 -11.56 -5.54 -6.87
C THR A 61 -10.62 -6.65 -7.35
N GLN A 62 -9.41 -6.75 -6.80
CA GLN A 62 -8.46 -7.80 -7.17
C GLN A 62 -8.88 -9.16 -6.59
N MET A 63 -9.43 -9.20 -5.38
CA MET A 63 -10.00 -10.42 -4.82
C MET A 63 -11.17 -10.93 -5.66
N LYS A 64 -12.05 -10.04 -6.12
CA LYS A 64 -13.12 -10.38 -7.07
C LYS A 64 -12.52 -10.88 -8.37
N ARG A 65 -11.68 -10.09 -9.05
CA ARG A 65 -11.01 -10.43 -10.32
C ARG A 65 -10.39 -11.84 -10.33
N TRP A 66 -9.81 -12.28 -9.22
CA TRP A 66 -9.17 -13.59 -9.09
C TRP A 66 -10.09 -14.71 -8.56
N GLY A 67 -11.37 -14.43 -8.34
CA GLY A 67 -12.39 -15.40 -7.96
C GLY A 67 -12.41 -15.76 -6.47
N TYR A 68 -11.69 -15.00 -5.62
CA TYR A 68 -11.71 -15.17 -4.17
C TYR A 68 -13.01 -14.66 -3.55
N VAL A 69 -13.58 -13.60 -4.13
CA VAL A 69 -14.90 -13.07 -3.76
C VAL A 69 -15.83 -13.27 -4.95
N LYS A 70 -17.02 -13.80 -4.68
CA LYS A 70 -18.02 -14.15 -5.69
C LYS A 70 -19.30 -13.33 -5.46
N GLY A 71 -20.00 -13.03 -6.54
CA GLY A 71 -21.23 -12.24 -6.50
C GLY A 71 -20.98 -10.74 -6.43
N ASP A 72 -22.04 -10.01 -6.07
CA ASP A 72 -22.01 -8.56 -5.93
C ASP A 72 -21.45 -8.15 -4.57
N VAL A 73 -20.57 -7.16 -4.59
CA VAL A 73 -19.87 -6.66 -3.40
C VAL A 73 -20.20 -5.19 -3.26
N ASP A 74 -20.67 -4.80 -2.09
CA ASP A 74 -20.73 -3.39 -1.71
C ASP A 74 -19.35 -2.95 -1.23
N TYR A 75 -18.49 -2.60 -2.20
CA TYR A 75 -17.10 -2.24 -1.93
C TYR A 75 -16.96 -1.09 -0.95
N LYS A 76 -17.81 -0.07 -1.11
CA LYS A 76 -17.78 1.15 -0.31
C LYS A 76 -18.09 0.81 1.15
N LYS A 77 -19.18 0.07 1.37
CA LYS A 77 -19.56 -0.36 2.71
C LYS A 77 -18.45 -1.16 3.39
N VAL A 78 -17.91 -2.17 2.72
CA VAL A 78 -16.84 -3.00 3.31
C VAL A 78 -15.59 -2.17 3.60
N ALA A 79 -15.22 -1.23 2.72
CA ALA A 79 -14.10 -0.33 2.95
C ALA A 79 -14.32 0.51 4.22
N GLU A 80 -15.48 1.16 4.34
CA GLU A 80 -15.81 2.05 5.46
C GLU A 80 -16.07 1.32 6.79
N ASP A 81 -16.57 0.08 6.75
CA ASP A 81 -16.78 -0.74 7.94
C ASP A 81 -15.45 -1.27 8.54
N VAL A 82 -14.41 -1.44 7.72
CA VAL A 82 -13.15 -2.09 8.12
C VAL A 82 -12.00 -1.10 8.31
N TYR A 83 -11.86 -0.11 7.43
CA TYR A 83 -10.76 0.85 7.49
C TYR A 83 -11.18 2.05 8.34
N LEU A 84 -10.51 2.24 9.48
CA LEU A 84 -10.82 3.33 10.42
C LEU A 84 -10.15 4.65 10.01
N ALA A 85 -10.41 5.10 8.77
CA ALA A 85 -9.77 6.29 8.20
C ALA A 85 -10.08 7.58 8.97
N THR A 86 -11.31 7.74 9.44
CA THR A 86 -11.72 8.90 10.25
C THR A 86 -10.96 8.98 11.57
N ASP A 87 -10.79 7.84 12.26
CA ASP A 87 -10.03 7.78 13.51
C ASP A 87 -8.54 8.04 13.26
N ALA A 88 -7.99 7.51 12.17
CA ALA A 88 -6.63 7.80 11.75
C ALA A 88 -6.43 9.30 11.48
N GLN A 89 -7.32 9.96 10.72
CA GLN A 89 -7.27 11.41 10.49
C GLN A 89 -7.27 12.19 11.80
N LYS A 90 -8.15 11.82 12.72
CA LYS A 90 -8.26 12.45 14.04
C LYS A 90 -6.96 12.29 14.84
N LEU A 91 -6.45 11.07 14.98
CA LEU A 91 -5.22 10.81 15.75
C LEU A 91 -4.00 11.50 15.12
N MET A 92 -3.86 11.47 13.80
CA MET A 92 -2.79 12.17 13.10
C MET A 92 -2.86 13.69 13.34
N SER A 93 -4.07 14.26 13.38
CA SER A 93 -4.30 15.67 13.69
C SER A 93 -3.95 16.00 15.16
N GLU A 94 -4.41 15.18 16.11
CA GLU A 94 -4.13 15.35 17.55
C GLU A 94 -2.63 15.27 17.85
N MET A 95 -1.91 14.40 17.15
CA MET A 95 -0.46 14.25 17.25
C MET A 95 0.32 15.36 16.49
N ALA A 96 -0.38 16.25 15.78
CA ALA A 96 0.20 17.28 14.93
C ALA A 96 1.25 16.73 13.95
N LEU A 97 0.98 15.55 13.38
CA LEU A 97 1.88 14.93 12.42
C LEU A 97 1.95 15.77 11.14
N THR A 98 3.17 15.86 10.59
CA THR A 98 3.45 16.66 9.39
C THR A 98 4.35 15.89 8.43
N GLY A 99 4.30 16.28 7.16
CA GLY A 99 5.10 15.69 6.09
C GLY A 99 4.25 14.85 5.13
N PRO A 100 4.87 14.31 4.06
CA PRO A 100 4.14 13.72 2.93
C PRO A 100 3.13 12.61 3.31
N TYR A 101 3.46 11.82 4.34
CA TYR A 101 2.61 10.73 4.87
C TYR A 101 2.19 10.94 6.33
N GLY A 102 2.55 12.09 6.89
CA GLY A 102 2.24 12.45 8.27
C GLY A 102 1.09 13.44 8.37
N THR A 103 0.88 14.26 7.34
CA THR A 103 -0.25 15.20 7.32
C THR A 103 -1.55 14.44 7.07
N PRO A 104 -2.57 14.59 7.92
CA PRO A 104 -3.85 13.91 7.75
C PRO A 104 -4.51 14.31 6.43
N PRO A 105 -4.86 13.35 5.56
CA PRO A 105 -5.61 13.62 4.34
C PRO A 105 -6.98 14.23 4.66
N LYS A 106 -7.53 15.04 3.73
CA LYS A 106 -8.91 15.53 3.84
C LYS A 106 -9.91 14.48 3.34
N ASP A 107 -9.56 13.85 2.24
CA ASP A 107 -10.35 12.80 1.60
C ASP A 107 -9.75 11.43 1.92
N THR A 108 -10.60 10.40 1.91
CA THR A 108 -10.20 9.00 2.16
C THR A 108 -10.25 8.14 0.90
N TYR A 109 -10.67 8.75 -0.21
CA TYR A 109 -10.74 8.16 -1.54
C TYR A 109 -9.94 9.01 -2.52
N GLU A 110 -9.13 8.35 -3.33
CA GLU A 110 -8.41 8.98 -4.44
C GLU A 110 -8.26 8.00 -5.63
N ASN A 111 -7.95 8.57 -6.79
CA ASN A 111 -7.67 7.80 -8.00
C ASN A 111 -6.20 7.39 -8.06
N TYR A 112 -5.94 6.19 -8.57
CA TYR A 112 -4.58 5.68 -8.72
C TYR A 112 -4.29 5.28 -10.16
N THR A 113 -3.00 5.23 -10.53
CA THR A 113 -2.55 4.52 -11.72
C THR A 113 -1.87 3.24 -11.29
N ILE A 114 -2.52 2.10 -11.51
CA ILE A 114 -2.05 0.79 -11.06
C ILE A 114 -1.97 -0.12 -12.27
N MET A 115 -0.84 -0.82 -12.45
CA MET A 115 -0.58 -1.69 -13.60
C MET A 115 -0.79 -0.98 -14.96
N GLY A 116 -0.47 0.31 -15.04
CA GLY A 116 -0.64 1.13 -16.25
C GLY A 116 -2.09 1.47 -16.60
N LYS A 117 -3.03 1.27 -15.67
CA LYS A 117 -4.45 1.58 -15.83
C LYS A 117 -4.91 2.53 -14.73
N THR A 118 -5.80 3.45 -15.07
CA THR A 118 -6.47 4.29 -14.07
C THR A 118 -7.44 3.44 -13.27
N PHE A 119 -7.31 3.48 -11.96
CA PHE A 119 -8.27 2.93 -11.01
C PHE A 119 -9.04 4.08 -10.37
N ASP A 120 -10.33 4.13 -10.64
CA ASP A 120 -11.31 5.01 -10.01
C ASP A 120 -12.12 4.18 -9.00
N PRO A 121 -11.99 4.45 -7.68
CA PRO A 121 -12.69 3.68 -6.65
C PRO A 121 -14.22 3.86 -6.69
N ALA A 122 -14.74 4.87 -7.38
CA ALA A 122 -16.17 5.01 -7.63
C ALA A 122 -16.67 4.10 -8.76
N LYS A 123 -15.76 3.53 -9.57
CA LYS A 123 -16.04 2.61 -10.68
C LYS A 123 -15.20 1.33 -10.59
N PRO A 124 -15.32 0.56 -9.49
CA PRO A 124 -14.46 -0.60 -9.24
C PRO A 124 -14.65 -1.71 -10.29
N GLU A 125 -15.87 -1.91 -10.78
CA GLU A 125 -16.17 -2.93 -11.80
C GLU A 125 -15.54 -2.58 -13.16
N ASP A 126 -15.59 -1.31 -13.59
CA ASP A 126 -14.93 -0.87 -14.83
C ASP A 126 -13.43 -1.20 -14.82
N TYR A 127 -12.79 -1.08 -13.64
CA TYR A 127 -11.38 -1.44 -13.49
C TYR A 127 -11.15 -2.95 -13.65
N VAL A 128 -11.99 -3.80 -13.03
CA VAL A 128 -11.94 -5.27 -13.20
C VAL A 128 -12.15 -5.67 -14.65
N GLU A 129 -13.15 -5.08 -15.30
CA GLU A 129 -13.52 -5.35 -16.69
C GLU A 129 -12.44 -4.90 -17.68
N SER A 130 -11.59 -3.95 -17.30
CA SER A 130 -10.50 -3.48 -18.14
C SER A 130 -9.37 -4.51 -18.36
N PHE A 131 -9.35 -5.63 -17.62
CA PHE A 131 -8.31 -6.66 -17.73
C PHE A 131 -8.71 -7.79 -18.66
N ALA A 132 -7.79 -8.17 -19.56
CA ALA A 132 -7.98 -9.33 -20.44
C ALA A 132 -7.97 -10.68 -19.69
N ILE A 133 -7.31 -10.75 -18.52
CA ILE A 133 -7.21 -11.96 -17.70
C ILE A 133 -7.92 -11.73 -16.37
N LYS A 134 -8.96 -12.52 -16.13
CA LYS A 134 -9.78 -12.56 -14.91
C LYS A 134 -10.40 -13.95 -14.72
N ARG A 135 -10.89 -14.23 -13.50
CA ARG A 135 -11.55 -15.49 -13.09
C ARG A 135 -13.03 -15.30 -12.73
N THR A 136 -13.49 -14.05 -12.78
CA THR A 136 -14.90 -13.63 -12.69
C THR A 136 -15.61 -13.79 -14.00
#